data_AF-A0A359M8Y0-F1
#
_entry.id   AF-A0A359M8Y0-F1
#
_cell.length_a   1.000
_cell.length_b   1.000
_cell.length_c   1.000
_cell.angle_alpha   90.00
_cell.angle_beta   90.00
_cell.angle_gamma   90.00
#
_symmetry.space_group_name_H-M   'P 1'
#
loop_
_entity.id
_entity.type
_entity.pdbx_description
1 polymer ?
#
loop_
_entity_poly.entity_id
_entity_poly.type
_entity_poly.pdbx_seq_one_letter_code
_entity_poly.pdbx_strand_id
1 'polypeptide(L)'
;MKFDLLKDLYVKNNLGDDKWNIAQAFMNKMQAYVLEHNFAVDIDEINVDHLNLWIQNLVDTHQNTVDHFIIMMRYFRVIKQNDLFIHLTKFTGKLDVAESIYDKLEKVVGKQRKEKIVSSFPIPELGTNLVKITEYTEGLMERLKDQLTEKELLLVLTDNHHQIPRNAFDQEKIYYEASSSLEAYLKDLHERKVEELKSFEQSGRVWYEQEITPEVVEFVKDNQEIMSAVLVDDKLYITKIPYDTPKYLHAESAKEKAYYMCHCPFARESILKNNVKIDPKWCYCSAGFTKLPFDVVLDTDLKIECLNSALAGDPICRFSISLQDVSYKK
;
A
#
# COMPACT_ATOMS: atom_id res chain seq x y z
N MET A 1 18.48 2.52 23.62
CA MET A 1 18.46 2.91 22.22
C MET A 1 19.68 2.30 21.58
N LYS A 2 19.47 1.42 20.61
CA LYS A 2 20.52 0.68 19.91
C LYS A 2 21.08 1.50 18.73
N PHE A 3 21.71 2.63 19.02
CA PHE A 3 22.26 3.53 18.00
C PHE A 3 23.28 2.87 17.08
N ASP A 4 24.08 1.94 17.61
CA ASP A 4 25.12 1.26 16.82
C ASP A 4 24.51 0.49 15.65
N LEU A 5 23.37 -0.17 15.85
CA LEU A 5 22.67 -0.89 14.77
C LEU A 5 22.16 0.05 13.67
N LEU A 6 21.66 1.23 14.05
CA LEU A 6 21.23 2.24 13.07
C LEU A 6 22.45 2.83 12.34
N LYS A 7 23.55 3.09 13.05
CA LYS A 7 24.77 3.62 12.46
C LYS A 7 25.37 2.64 11.45
N ASP A 8 25.43 1.37 11.80
CA ASP A 8 25.90 0.30 10.92
C ASP A 8 25.08 0.24 9.63
N LEU A 9 23.75 0.41 9.71
CA LEU A 9 22.89 0.50 8.54
C LEU A 9 23.25 1.70 7.65
N TYR A 10 23.55 2.86 8.24
CA TYR A 10 23.90 4.07 7.49
C TYR A 10 25.25 3.92 6.78
N VAL A 11 26.25 3.34 7.46
CA VAL A 11 27.56 3.03 6.88
C VAL A 11 27.41 2.01 5.76
N LYS A 12 26.71 0.89 6.01
CA LYS A 12 26.50 -0.17 5.01
C LYS A 12 25.81 0.33 3.73
N ASN A 13 24.92 1.30 3.85
CA ASN A 13 24.18 1.87 2.72
C ASN A 13 24.79 3.16 2.15
N ASN A 14 26.00 3.55 2.57
CA ASN A 14 26.71 4.75 2.10
C ASN A 14 25.86 6.03 2.19
N LEU A 15 25.11 6.22 3.29
CA LEU A 15 24.19 7.36 3.43
C LEU A 15 24.87 8.69 3.80
N GLY A 16 26.17 8.67 4.12
CA GLY A 16 26.97 9.85 4.46
C GLY A 16 26.75 10.36 5.89
N ASP A 17 27.75 11.07 6.41
CA ASP A 17 27.77 11.55 7.80
C ASP A 17 26.69 12.61 8.09
N ASP A 18 26.35 13.46 7.12
CA ASP A 18 25.30 14.47 7.28
C ASP A 18 23.94 13.83 7.57
N LYS A 19 23.57 12.78 6.83
CA LYS A 19 22.32 12.04 7.06
C LYS A 19 22.34 11.31 8.39
N TRP A 20 23.49 10.79 8.79
CA TRP A 20 23.65 10.17 10.11
C TRP A 20 23.44 11.19 11.24
N ASN A 21 24.03 12.38 11.13
CA ASN A 21 23.90 13.43 12.15
C ASN A 21 22.44 13.88 12.31
N ILE A 22 21.71 14.04 11.18
CA ILE A 22 20.27 14.33 11.20
C ILE A 22 19.49 13.21 11.89
N ALA A 23 19.76 11.95 11.52
CA ALA A 23 19.09 10.79 12.10
C ALA A 23 19.35 10.68 13.61
N GLN A 24 20.60 10.85 14.04
CA GLN A 24 20.98 10.79 15.44
C GLN A 24 20.30 11.90 16.26
N ALA A 25 20.30 13.14 15.76
CA ALA A 25 19.64 14.26 16.42
C ALA A 25 18.13 14.03 16.53
N PHE A 26 17.49 13.53 15.47
CA PHE A 26 16.07 13.22 15.47
C PHE A 26 15.71 12.10 16.47
N MET A 27 16.45 11.00 16.48
CA MET A 27 16.20 9.88 17.40
C MET A 27 16.41 10.29 18.87
N ASN A 28 17.40 11.16 19.15
CA ASN A 28 17.58 11.73 20.48
C ASN A 28 16.37 12.58 20.93
N LYS A 29 15.78 13.36 20.03
CA LYS A 29 14.54 14.12 20.33
C LYS A 29 13.38 13.18 20.66
N MET A 30 13.21 12.11 19.88
CA MET A 30 12.16 11.11 20.13
C MET A 30 12.36 10.43 21.48
N GLN A 31 13.60 10.07 21.84
CA GLN A 31 13.92 9.51 23.16
C GLN A 31 13.61 10.49 24.30
N ALA A 32 13.97 11.76 24.14
CA ALA A 32 13.63 12.77 25.14
C ALA A 32 12.12 12.88 25.35
N TYR A 33 11.34 12.85 24.26
CA TYR A 33 9.88 12.85 24.31
C TYR A 33 9.32 11.62 25.03
N VAL A 34 9.85 10.42 24.74
CA VAL A 34 9.49 9.15 25.39
C VAL A 34 9.71 9.22 26.90
N LEU A 35 10.84 9.79 27.33
CA LEU A 35 11.17 9.97 28.76
C LEU A 35 10.28 11.02 29.43
N GLU A 36 10.09 12.18 28.80
CA GLU A 36 9.29 13.29 29.33
C GLU A 36 7.83 12.86 29.59
N HIS A 37 7.28 12.02 28.72
CA HIS A 37 5.90 11.54 28.82
C HIS A 37 5.75 10.23 29.59
N ASN A 38 6.85 9.69 30.15
CA ASN A 38 6.88 8.41 30.87
C ASN A 38 6.31 7.23 30.06
N PHE A 39 6.51 7.21 28.74
CA PHE A 39 6.04 6.12 27.89
C PHE A 39 6.85 4.84 28.12
N ALA A 40 8.17 4.99 28.26
CA ALA A 40 9.11 3.92 28.52
C ALA A 40 10.43 4.50 29.02
N VAL A 41 11.32 3.64 29.53
CA VAL A 41 12.71 4.03 29.84
C VAL A 41 13.54 4.21 28.57
N ASP A 42 13.12 3.59 27.46
CA ASP A 42 13.83 3.60 26.20
C ASP A 42 12.86 3.52 25.00
N ILE A 43 13.22 4.17 23.89
CA ILE A 43 12.50 4.03 22.63
C ILE A 43 12.41 2.57 22.15
N ASP A 44 13.34 1.71 22.57
CA ASP A 44 13.35 0.28 22.28
C ASP A 44 12.18 -0.49 22.91
N GLU A 45 11.37 0.14 23.74
CA GLU A 45 10.27 -0.49 24.50
C GLU A 45 8.90 0.16 24.23
N ILE A 46 8.82 1.09 23.28
CA ILE A 46 7.54 1.73 22.96
C ILE A 46 6.63 0.77 22.17
N ASN A 47 5.32 1.05 22.19
CA ASN A 47 4.32 0.34 21.40
C ASN A 47 3.68 1.27 20.35
N VAL A 48 2.72 0.74 19.58
CA VAL A 48 2.02 1.48 18.53
C VAL A 48 1.31 2.74 19.07
N ASP A 49 0.75 2.69 20.27
CA ASP A 49 0.05 3.85 20.85
C ASP A 49 1.02 4.98 21.22
N HIS A 50 2.17 4.64 21.82
CA HIS A 50 3.25 5.60 22.06
C HIS A 50 3.79 6.21 20.75
N LEU A 51 3.94 5.38 19.71
CA LEU A 51 4.36 5.84 18.39
C LEU A 51 3.33 6.79 17.76
N ASN A 52 2.03 6.51 17.90
CA ASN A 52 0.96 7.39 17.43
C ASN A 52 1.01 8.77 18.11
N LEU A 53 1.28 8.81 19.41
CA LEU A 53 1.44 10.07 20.15
C LEU A 53 2.65 10.86 19.66
N TRP A 54 3.77 10.19 19.39
CA TRP A 54 4.94 10.83 18.78
C TRP A 54 4.64 11.36 17.37
N ILE A 55 3.95 10.59 16.52
CA ILE A 55 3.56 11.04 15.18
C ILE A 55 2.65 12.27 15.28
N GLN A 56 1.69 12.29 16.20
CA GLN A 56 0.84 13.45 16.43
C GLN A 56 1.67 14.67 16.85
N ASN A 57 2.66 14.50 17.74
CA ASN A 57 3.59 15.56 18.10
C ASN A 57 4.40 16.08 16.89
N LEU A 58 4.82 15.20 15.96
CA LEU A 58 5.48 15.62 14.72
C LEU A 58 4.56 16.48 13.86
N VAL A 59 3.27 16.12 13.77
CA VAL A 59 2.27 16.90 13.05
C VAL A 59 2.07 18.26 13.72
N ASP A 60 1.83 18.29 15.03
CA ASP A 60 1.54 19.51 15.80
C ASP A 60 2.73 20.50 15.80
N THR A 61 3.94 19.98 15.63
CA THR A 61 5.18 20.79 15.57
C THR A 61 5.73 20.99 14.16
N HIS A 62 4.99 20.57 13.12
CA HIS A 62 5.38 20.66 11.71
C HIS A 62 6.74 20.00 11.40
N GLN A 63 7.04 18.90 12.09
CA GLN A 63 8.22 18.05 11.90
C GLN A 63 7.85 16.70 11.23
N ASN A 64 6.65 16.55 10.68
CA ASN A 64 6.14 15.37 9.97
C ASN A 64 6.72 15.25 8.54
N THR A 65 8.04 15.19 8.39
CA THR A 65 8.71 15.03 7.09
C THR A 65 8.89 13.57 6.70
N VAL A 66 8.97 13.30 5.39
CA VAL A 66 9.27 11.96 4.85
C VAL A 66 10.59 11.41 5.42
N ASP A 67 11.62 12.25 5.52
CA ASP A 67 12.92 11.86 6.07
C ASP A 67 12.83 11.40 7.53
N HIS A 68 12.05 12.08 8.37
CA HIS A 68 11.82 11.67 9.75
C HIS A 68 11.09 10.33 9.85
N PHE A 69 10.08 10.10 9.01
CA PHE A 69 9.43 8.79 8.92
C PHE A 69 10.40 7.69 8.49
N ILE A 70 11.24 7.95 7.49
CA ILE A 70 12.27 7.00 7.02
C ILE A 70 13.27 6.69 8.13
N ILE A 71 13.69 7.68 8.93
CA ILE A 71 14.59 7.45 10.08
C ILE A 71 13.95 6.50 11.09
N MET A 72 12.69 6.72 11.48
CA MET A 72 11.95 5.82 12.38
C MET A 72 11.81 4.41 11.78
N MET A 73 11.43 4.30 10.50
CA MET A 73 11.30 3.01 9.81
C MET A 73 12.61 2.24 9.80
N ARG A 74 13.74 2.91 9.49
CA ARG A 74 15.08 2.30 9.53
C ARG A 74 15.41 1.82 10.94
N TYR A 75 15.13 2.62 11.96
CA TYR A 75 15.39 2.29 13.34
C TYR A 75 14.63 1.04 13.79
N PHE A 76 13.30 1.04 13.66
CA PHE A 76 12.47 -0.09 14.08
C PHE A 76 12.77 -1.36 13.28
N ARG A 77 13.16 -1.22 12.01
CA ARG A 77 13.63 -2.35 11.21
C ARG A 77 14.92 -2.97 11.75
N VAL A 78 15.93 -2.17 12.13
CA VAL A 78 17.21 -2.75 12.60
C VAL A 78 17.12 -3.36 13.99
N ILE A 79 16.22 -2.85 14.84
CA ILE A 79 15.97 -3.44 16.17
C ILE A 79 14.92 -4.55 16.15
N LYS A 80 14.36 -4.88 14.98
CA LYS A 80 13.33 -5.91 14.74
C LYS A 80 12.00 -5.65 15.47
N GLN A 81 11.62 -4.39 15.62
CA GLN A 81 10.26 -4.00 16.01
C GLN A 81 9.39 -3.91 14.76
N ASN A 82 9.03 -5.08 14.24
CA ASN A 82 8.33 -5.22 12.97
C ASN A 82 6.93 -4.59 13.00
N ASP A 83 6.23 -4.67 14.13
CA ASP A 83 4.91 -4.06 14.34
C ASP A 83 4.96 -2.54 14.19
N LEU A 84 5.96 -1.86 14.78
CA LEU A 84 6.15 -0.42 14.63
C LEU A 84 6.57 -0.05 13.21
N PHE A 85 7.45 -0.83 12.59
CA PHE A 85 7.83 -0.64 11.19
C PHE A 85 6.61 -0.75 10.26
N ILE A 86 5.82 -1.81 10.37
CA ILE A 86 4.59 -2.04 9.61
C ILE A 86 3.55 -0.95 9.90
N HIS A 87 3.47 -0.47 11.14
CA HIS A 87 2.56 0.64 11.45
C HIS A 87 2.94 1.93 10.72
N LEU A 88 4.23 2.23 10.59
CA LEU A 88 4.71 3.38 9.82
C LEU A 88 4.41 3.26 8.31
N THR A 89 4.40 2.05 7.73
CA THR A 89 4.08 1.88 6.31
C THR A 89 2.67 2.35 5.99
N LYS A 90 1.73 2.29 6.94
CA LYS A 90 0.36 2.82 6.77
C LYS A 90 0.34 4.31 6.48
N PHE A 91 1.34 5.08 6.92
CA PHE A 91 1.43 6.52 6.64
C PHE A 91 2.18 6.77 5.34
N THR A 92 3.33 6.11 5.14
CA THR A 92 4.14 6.33 3.93
C THR A 92 3.52 5.73 2.68
N GLY A 93 2.73 4.66 2.80
CA GLY A 93 2.01 4.04 1.69
C GLY A 93 0.91 4.91 1.09
N LYS A 94 0.59 6.05 1.72
CA LYS A 94 -0.37 7.05 1.22
C LYS A 94 0.26 8.20 0.46
N LEU A 95 1.59 8.35 0.55
CA LEU A 95 2.29 9.49 -0.01
C LEU A 95 1.93 9.65 -1.48
N ASP A 96 1.57 10.88 -1.86
CA ASP A 96 1.26 11.33 -3.20
C ASP A 96 0.07 10.67 -3.91
N VAL A 97 -0.68 9.77 -3.24
CA VAL A 97 -1.83 9.07 -3.84
C VAL A 97 -2.97 10.06 -4.12
N ALA A 98 -3.30 10.93 -3.16
CA ALA A 98 -4.37 11.91 -3.31
C ALA A 98 -4.02 12.98 -4.35
N GLU A 99 -2.76 13.42 -4.34
CA GLU A 99 -2.17 14.34 -5.33
C GLU A 99 -2.29 13.73 -6.74
N SER A 100 -1.89 12.47 -6.90
CA SER A 100 -2.01 11.76 -8.17
C SER A 100 -3.46 11.63 -8.65
N ILE A 101 -4.42 11.38 -7.73
CA ILE A 101 -5.85 11.38 -8.05
C ILE A 101 -6.30 12.77 -8.52
N TYR A 102 -5.83 13.84 -7.88
CA TYR A 102 -6.18 15.21 -8.27
C TYR A 102 -5.58 15.59 -9.64
N ASP A 103 -4.37 15.12 -9.95
CA ASP A 103 -3.75 15.29 -11.25
C ASP A 103 -4.49 14.51 -12.34
N LYS A 104 -4.93 13.28 -12.04
CA LYS A 104 -5.76 12.49 -12.96
C LYS A 104 -7.13 13.14 -13.17
N LEU A 105 -7.74 13.66 -12.11
CA LEU A 105 -8.99 14.42 -12.18
C LEU A 105 -8.84 15.61 -13.13
N GLU A 106 -7.77 16.39 -13.01
CA GLU A 106 -7.49 17.50 -13.92
C GLU A 106 -7.36 17.06 -15.39
N LYS A 107 -6.70 15.93 -15.65
CA LYS A 107 -6.59 15.36 -17.02
C LYS A 107 -7.94 14.92 -17.57
N VAL A 108 -8.85 14.42 -16.73
CA VAL A 108 -10.16 13.90 -17.17
C VAL A 108 -11.18 15.03 -17.37
N VAL A 109 -11.26 15.99 -16.45
CA VAL A 109 -12.33 17.01 -16.46
C VAL A 109 -11.85 18.44 -16.74
N GLY A 110 -10.54 18.65 -16.83
CA GLY A 110 -9.92 19.96 -16.99
C GLY A 110 -9.76 20.73 -15.68
N LYS A 111 -8.78 21.64 -15.66
CA LYS A 111 -8.35 22.42 -14.49
C LYS A 111 -9.48 23.15 -13.78
N GLN A 112 -10.35 23.85 -14.52
CA GLN A 112 -11.43 24.64 -13.92
C GLN A 112 -12.46 23.77 -13.17
N ARG A 113 -12.78 22.57 -13.70
CA ARG A 113 -13.69 21.64 -13.00
C ARG A 113 -13.01 21.03 -11.80
N LYS A 114 -11.75 20.60 -11.93
CA LYS A 114 -10.95 20.09 -10.80
C LYS A 114 -10.89 21.10 -9.66
N GLU A 115 -10.57 22.36 -9.93
CA GLU A 115 -10.55 23.44 -8.92
C GLU A 115 -11.90 23.58 -8.21
N LYS A 116 -13.03 23.54 -8.92
CA LYS A 116 -14.36 23.59 -8.29
C LYS A 116 -14.63 22.40 -7.35
N ILE A 117 -14.13 21.21 -7.69
CA ILE A 117 -14.36 19.99 -6.92
C ILE A 117 -13.51 19.99 -5.63
N VAL A 118 -12.21 20.34 -5.73
CA VAL A 118 -11.23 20.06 -4.67
C VAL A 118 -10.57 21.27 -4.02
N SER A 119 -10.75 22.51 -4.50
CA SER A 119 -10.06 23.69 -3.94
C SER A 119 -10.34 23.96 -2.46
N SER A 120 -11.52 23.55 -1.97
CA SER A 120 -11.90 23.65 -0.56
C SER A 120 -11.67 22.36 0.23
N PHE A 121 -10.97 21.38 -0.37
CA PHE A 121 -10.80 20.04 0.18
C PHE A 121 -9.31 19.65 0.21
N PRO A 122 -8.56 20.17 1.20
CA PRO A 122 -7.11 19.99 1.27
C PRO A 122 -6.75 18.53 1.48
N ILE A 123 -5.62 18.13 0.90
CA ILE A 123 -5.06 16.80 1.10
C ILE A 123 -4.51 16.73 2.53
N PRO A 124 -4.82 15.67 3.30
CA PRO A 124 -4.28 15.50 4.64
C PRO A 124 -2.76 15.36 4.64
N GLU A 125 -2.09 16.00 5.59
CA GLU A 125 -0.65 15.92 5.71
C GLU A 125 -0.15 14.55 6.20
N LEU A 126 1.12 14.26 5.94
CA LEU A 126 1.78 13.05 6.44
C LEU A 126 1.67 12.96 7.97
N GLY A 127 1.35 11.78 8.48
CA GLY A 127 1.13 11.57 9.92
C GLY A 127 -0.30 11.86 10.39
N THR A 128 -1.18 12.38 9.53
CA THR A 128 -2.61 12.51 9.87
C THR A 128 -3.18 11.17 10.34
N ASN A 129 -3.91 11.21 11.45
CA ASN A 129 -4.56 10.04 12.05
C ASN A 129 -5.37 9.24 11.00
N LEU A 130 -5.21 7.91 11.01
CA LEU A 130 -5.80 7.03 9.99
C LEU A 130 -7.33 7.11 9.93
N VAL A 131 -8.02 7.42 11.04
CA VAL A 131 -9.47 7.66 11.06
C VAL A 131 -9.83 8.95 10.32
N LYS A 132 -9.12 10.05 10.56
CA LYS A 132 -9.32 11.31 9.82
C LYS A 132 -9.05 11.14 8.32
N ILE A 133 -8.14 10.24 7.95
CA ILE A 133 -7.92 9.89 6.54
C ILE A 133 -9.16 9.20 5.94
N THR A 134 -9.86 8.34 6.68
CA THR A 134 -11.10 7.72 6.17
C THR A 134 -12.21 8.75 6.00
N GLU A 135 -12.32 9.73 6.90
CA GLU A 135 -13.27 10.85 6.78
C GLU A 135 -12.96 11.71 5.54
N TYR A 136 -11.68 12.00 5.30
CA TYR A 136 -11.24 12.66 4.06
C TYR A 136 -11.66 11.85 2.82
N THR A 137 -11.48 10.53 2.85
CA THR A 137 -11.76 9.65 1.71
C THR A 137 -13.26 9.58 1.40
N GLU A 138 -14.10 9.51 2.43
CA GLU A 138 -15.56 9.61 2.29
C GLU A 138 -15.96 10.93 1.65
N GLY A 139 -15.49 12.06 2.20
CA GLY A 139 -15.79 13.38 1.66
C GLY A 139 -15.28 13.60 0.24
N LEU A 140 -14.13 13.03 -0.12
CA LEU A 140 -13.62 13.06 -1.49
C LEU A 140 -14.55 12.27 -2.42
N MET A 141 -14.92 11.05 -2.03
CA MET A 141 -15.80 10.20 -2.84
C MET A 141 -17.18 10.82 -3.04
N GLU A 142 -17.75 11.47 -2.03
CA GLU A 142 -19.01 12.21 -2.16
C GLU A 142 -18.90 13.32 -3.21
N ARG A 143 -17.85 14.14 -3.15
CA ARG A 143 -17.60 15.23 -4.10
C ARG A 143 -17.40 14.71 -5.52
N LEU A 144 -16.60 13.66 -5.69
CA LEU A 144 -16.36 13.07 -7.00
C LEU A 144 -17.65 12.51 -7.59
N LYS A 145 -18.46 11.80 -6.80
CA LYS A 145 -19.73 11.22 -7.28
C LYS A 145 -20.79 12.27 -7.60
N ASP A 146 -20.83 13.38 -6.88
CA ASP A 146 -21.76 14.47 -7.14
C ASP A 146 -21.42 15.23 -8.44
N GLN A 147 -20.14 15.31 -8.78
CA GLN A 147 -19.64 16.17 -9.86
C GLN A 147 -19.18 15.43 -11.13
N LEU A 148 -19.04 14.11 -11.07
CA LEU A 148 -18.56 13.26 -12.16
C LEU A 148 -19.63 12.26 -12.60
N THR A 149 -19.64 11.97 -13.89
CA THR A 149 -20.30 10.76 -14.41
C THR A 149 -19.58 9.51 -13.91
N GLU A 150 -20.26 8.36 -13.92
CA GLU A 150 -19.64 7.09 -13.52
C GLU A 150 -18.40 6.75 -14.37
N LYS A 151 -18.45 7.03 -15.67
CA LYS A 151 -17.30 6.84 -16.57
C LYS A 151 -16.11 7.72 -16.18
N GLU A 152 -16.34 9.01 -15.90
CA GLU A 152 -15.28 9.92 -15.45
C GLU A 152 -14.71 9.48 -14.11
N LEU A 153 -15.57 9.11 -13.14
CA LEU A 153 -15.14 8.62 -11.82
C LEU A 153 -14.22 7.40 -11.94
N LEU A 154 -14.61 6.39 -12.73
CA LEU A 154 -13.80 5.20 -12.93
C LEU A 154 -12.48 5.52 -13.64
N LEU A 155 -12.48 6.41 -14.62
CA LEU A 155 -11.25 6.87 -15.29
C LEU A 155 -10.33 7.64 -14.33
N VAL A 156 -10.89 8.38 -13.38
CA VAL A 156 -10.11 9.11 -12.37
C VAL A 156 -9.47 8.17 -11.38
N LEU A 157 -10.20 7.14 -10.90
CA LEU A 157 -9.71 6.23 -9.88
C LEU A 157 -8.82 5.11 -10.42
N THR A 158 -9.01 4.68 -11.68
CA THR A 158 -8.32 3.51 -12.25
C THR A 158 -6.99 3.92 -12.89
N ASP A 159 -6.03 4.35 -12.09
CA ASP A 159 -4.68 4.70 -12.55
C ASP A 159 -3.60 4.23 -11.56
N ASN A 160 -2.34 4.35 -11.95
CA ASN A 160 -1.16 4.13 -11.12
C ASN A 160 -0.95 5.31 -10.14
N HIS A 161 -1.85 5.45 -9.16
CA HIS A 161 -1.78 6.54 -8.19
C HIS A 161 -0.62 6.44 -7.21
N HIS A 162 -0.06 5.25 -7.06
CA HIS A 162 1.19 5.03 -6.32
C HIS A 162 2.44 5.43 -7.12
N GLN A 163 2.26 5.90 -8.37
CA GLN A 163 3.32 6.43 -9.23
C GLN A 163 4.50 5.48 -9.40
N ILE A 164 4.24 4.16 -9.40
CA ILE A 164 5.27 3.16 -9.61
C ILE A 164 5.82 3.34 -11.02
N PRO A 165 7.13 3.55 -11.20
CA PRO A 165 7.66 3.82 -12.52
C PRO A 165 7.56 2.55 -13.37
N ARG A 166 7.20 2.69 -14.66
CA ARG A 166 7.01 1.54 -15.57
C ARG A 166 8.23 0.63 -15.63
N ASN A 167 9.44 1.19 -15.51
CA ASN A 167 10.69 0.44 -15.53
C ASN A 167 10.88 -0.51 -14.34
N ALA A 168 10.08 -0.37 -13.27
CA ALA A 168 10.03 -1.35 -12.20
C ALA A 168 9.56 -2.74 -12.67
N PHE A 169 8.91 -2.82 -13.85
CA PHE A 169 8.40 -4.04 -14.45
C PHE A 169 9.16 -4.46 -15.72
N ASP A 170 10.30 -3.84 -16.04
CA ASP A 170 11.10 -4.20 -17.23
C ASP A 170 11.57 -5.66 -17.18
N GLN A 171 11.88 -6.16 -15.98
CA GLN A 171 12.26 -7.56 -15.81
C GLN A 171 11.10 -8.52 -16.12
N GLU A 172 9.86 -8.13 -15.82
CA GLU A 172 8.68 -8.94 -16.14
C GLU A 172 8.40 -8.96 -17.65
N LYS A 173 8.69 -7.87 -18.37
CA LYS A 173 8.70 -7.88 -19.85
C LYS A 173 9.66 -8.93 -20.39
N ILE A 174 10.88 -9.01 -19.84
CA ILE A 174 11.89 -9.99 -20.27
C ILE A 174 11.39 -11.43 -20.03
N TYR A 175 10.80 -11.70 -18.87
CA TYR A 175 10.27 -13.04 -18.56
C TYR A 175 9.10 -13.42 -19.47
N TYR A 176 8.18 -12.49 -19.73
CA TYR A 176 7.10 -12.71 -20.70
C TYR A 176 7.64 -12.93 -22.11
N GLU A 177 8.69 -12.20 -22.51
CA GLU A 177 9.29 -12.39 -23.82
C GLU A 177 10.00 -13.74 -23.99
N ALA A 178 10.61 -14.24 -22.92
CA ALA A 178 11.21 -15.57 -22.91
C ALA A 178 10.18 -16.72 -22.81
N SER A 179 8.94 -16.43 -22.42
CA SER A 179 7.88 -17.43 -22.24
C SER A 179 7.24 -17.83 -23.57
N SER A 180 6.79 -19.09 -23.65
CA SER A 180 6.12 -19.64 -24.84
C SER A 180 4.68 -19.13 -25.02
N SER A 181 4.00 -18.84 -23.91
CA SER A 181 2.63 -18.32 -23.86
C SER A 181 2.43 -17.40 -22.66
N LEU A 182 1.34 -16.64 -22.64
CA LEU A 182 0.94 -15.83 -21.49
C LEU A 182 0.67 -16.73 -20.27
N GLU A 183 0.04 -17.88 -20.46
CA GLU A 183 -0.22 -18.85 -19.38
C GLU A 183 1.08 -19.39 -18.78
N ALA A 184 2.08 -19.69 -19.62
CA ALA A 184 3.39 -20.14 -19.15
C ALA A 184 4.08 -19.05 -18.32
N TYR A 185 4.03 -17.79 -18.76
CA TYR A 185 4.55 -16.64 -18.00
C TYR A 185 3.83 -16.47 -16.66
N LEU A 186 2.50 -16.58 -16.62
CA LEU A 186 1.72 -16.42 -15.38
C LEU A 186 2.04 -17.50 -14.35
N LYS A 187 2.25 -18.73 -14.81
CA LYS A 187 2.67 -19.83 -13.94
C LYS A 187 4.08 -19.60 -13.39
N ASP A 188 5.03 -19.23 -14.25
CA ASP A 188 6.39 -18.86 -13.85
C ASP A 188 6.40 -17.69 -12.84
N LEU A 189 5.61 -16.64 -13.11
CA LEU A 189 5.44 -15.51 -12.20
C LEU A 189 4.97 -15.98 -10.82
N HIS A 190 3.96 -16.84 -10.78
CA HIS A 190 3.45 -17.35 -9.51
C HIS A 190 4.50 -18.17 -8.76
N GLU A 191 5.23 -19.07 -9.45
CA GLU A 191 6.31 -19.86 -8.85
C GLU A 191 7.41 -18.96 -8.26
N ARG A 192 7.85 -17.93 -9.01
CA ARG A 192 8.84 -16.94 -8.52
C ARG A 192 8.33 -16.17 -7.30
N LYS A 193 7.04 -15.82 -7.27
CA LYS A 193 6.41 -15.13 -6.13
C LYS A 193 6.31 -16.00 -4.90
N VAL A 194 5.99 -17.29 -5.05
CA VAL A 194 6.02 -18.24 -3.94
C VAL A 194 7.44 -18.39 -3.38
N GLU A 195 8.47 -18.47 -4.23
CA GLU A 195 9.86 -18.52 -3.77
C GLU A 195 10.35 -17.21 -3.13
N GLU A 196 9.88 -16.07 -3.62
CA GLU A 196 10.09 -14.78 -2.96
C GLU A 196 9.56 -14.84 -1.51
N LEU A 197 8.31 -15.26 -1.31
CA LEU A 197 7.71 -15.35 0.02
C LEU A 197 8.46 -16.34 0.94
N LYS A 198 8.87 -17.50 0.43
CA LYS A 198 9.70 -18.46 1.19
C LYS A 198 11.01 -17.84 1.67
N SER A 199 11.66 -17.00 0.86
CA SER A 199 12.87 -16.29 1.27
C SER A 199 12.61 -15.29 2.42
N PHE A 200 11.47 -14.61 2.41
CA PHE A 200 11.09 -13.70 3.51
C PHE A 200 10.73 -14.46 4.79
N GLU A 201 10.02 -15.58 4.67
CA GLU A 201 9.73 -16.49 5.78
C GLU A 201 11.02 -16.97 6.46
N GLN A 202 11.95 -17.56 5.68
CA GLN A 202 13.21 -18.09 6.21
C GLN A 202 14.11 -17.04 6.85
N SER A 203 14.09 -15.80 6.32
CA SER A 203 14.92 -14.71 6.84
C SER A 203 14.28 -13.93 7.99
N GLY A 204 12.99 -14.15 8.27
CA GLY A 204 12.21 -13.39 9.25
C GLY A 204 12.13 -11.89 8.94
N ARG A 205 12.31 -11.50 7.66
CA ARG A 205 12.22 -10.10 7.23
C ARG A 205 10.76 -9.78 6.91
N VAL A 206 10.35 -8.55 7.17
CA VAL A 206 9.06 -8.03 6.70
C VAL A 206 9.05 -7.96 5.18
N TRP A 207 8.05 -8.57 4.55
CA TRP A 207 7.76 -8.49 3.13
C TRP A 207 6.79 -7.32 2.89
N TYR A 208 7.33 -6.19 2.45
CA TYR A 208 6.64 -4.90 2.38
C TYR A 208 6.01 -4.49 3.73
N GLU A 209 4.77 -4.90 3.96
CA GLU A 209 3.92 -4.49 5.08
C GLU A 209 3.44 -5.68 5.92
N GLN A 210 3.97 -6.88 5.68
CA GLN A 210 3.55 -8.09 6.38
C GLN A 210 4.69 -9.03 6.71
N GLU A 211 4.52 -9.77 7.79
CA GLU A 211 5.34 -10.93 8.12
C GLU A 211 4.82 -12.15 7.34
N ILE A 212 5.75 -12.99 6.89
CA ILE A 212 5.42 -14.21 6.14
C ILE A 212 5.66 -15.41 7.04
N THR A 213 4.62 -16.23 7.23
CA THR A 213 4.68 -17.50 7.95
C THR A 213 4.64 -18.68 6.95
N PRO A 214 4.96 -19.91 7.38
CA PRO A 214 4.76 -21.09 6.53
C PRO A 214 3.33 -21.24 6.01
N GLU A 215 2.33 -20.87 6.81
CA GLU A 215 0.92 -20.91 6.42
C GLU A 215 0.61 -19.88 5.33
N VAL A 216 1.22 -18.68 5.38
CA VAL A 216 1.09 -17.67 4.32
C VAL A 216 1.66 -18.17 3.00
N VAL A 217 2.82 -18.84 3.04
CA VAL A 217 3.45 -19.42 1.83
C VAL A 217 2.52 -20.44 1.19
N GLU A 218 1.96 -21.36 1.98
CA GLU A 218 1.07 -22.40 1.45
C GLU A 218 -0.25 -21.81 0.94
N PHE A 219 -0.83 -20.85 1.66
CA PHE A 219 -2.03 -20.11 1.23
C PHE A 219 -1.86 -19.47 -0.15
N VAL A 220 -0.70 -18.85 -0.41
CA VAL A 220 -0.42 -18.26 -1.73
C VAL A 220 -0.20 -19.34 -2.77
N LYS A 221 0.61 -20.36 -2.46
CA LYS A 221 0.94 -21.47 -3.37
C LYS A 221 -0.29 -22.23 -3.87
N ASP A 222 -1.33 -22.34 -3.05
CA ASP A 222 -2.56 -23.05 -3.41
C ASP A 222 -3.51 -22.23 -4.30
N ASN A 223 -3.19 -20.97 -4.61
CA ASN A 223 -4.00 -20.12 -5.47
C ASN A 223 -3.16 -19.22 -6.39
N GLN A 224 -3.03 -19.63 -7.65
CA GLN A 224 -2.26 -18.89 -8.66
C GLN A 224 -2.75 -17.45 -8.88
N GLU A 225 -4.03 -17.14 -8.66
CA GLU A 225 -4.51 -15.75 -8.79
C GLU A 225 -3.83 -14.80 -7.80
N ILE A 226 -3.28 -15.32 -6.70
CA ILE A 226 -2.58 -14.54 -5.70
C ILE A 226 -1.16 -14.26 -6.17
N MET A 227 -0.83 -12.98 -6.28
CA MET A 227 0.47 -12.46 -6.75
C MET A 227 0.83 -12.82 -8.20
N SER A 228 -0.09 -13.43 -8.95
CA SER A 228 -0.03 -13.61 -10.42
C SER A 228 -1.45 -13.43 -10.97
N ALA A 229 -1.82 -14.18 -12.02
CA ALA A 229 -3.17 -14.25 -12.56
C ALA A 229 -3.47 -15.64 -13.14
N VAL A 230 -4.76 -15.93 -13.35
CA VAL A 230 -5.23 -17.07 -14.14
C VAL A 230 -5.94 -16.54 -15.40
N LEU A 231 -5.57 -17.06 -16.57
CA LEU A 231 -6.21 -16.74 -17.84
C LEU A 231 -7.42 -17.65 -18.07
N VAL A 232 -8.60 -17.06 -18.29
CA VAL A 232 -9.83 -17.77 -18.68
C VAL A 232 -10.59 -16.89 -19.67
N ASP A 233 -10.89 -17.41 -20.87
CA ASP A 233 -11.72 -16.74 -21.89
C ASP A 233 -11.33 -15.27 -22.15
N ASP A 234 -10.07 -15.02 -22.52
CA ASP A 234 -9.51 -13.68 -22.76
C ASP A 234 -9.61 -12.73 -21.54
N LYS A 235 -9.63 -13.26 -20.32
CA LYS A 235 -9.58 -12.48 -19.08
C LYS A 235 -8.55 -13.00 -18.11
N LEU A 236 -7.82 -12.09 -17.48
CA LEU A 236 -6.94 -12.39 -16.35
C LEU A 236 -7.70 -12.18 -15.05
N TYR A 237 -7.77 -13.21 -14.22
CA TYR A 237 -8.33 -13.15 -12.87
C TYR A 237 -7.22 -13.04 -11.84
N ILE A 238 -7.31 -12.05 -10.95
CA ILE A 238 -6.30 -11.73 -9.96
C ILE A 238 -6.98 -11.56 -8.61
N THR A 239 -6.44 -12.22 -7.58
CA THR A 239 -6.87 -12.09 -6.20
C THR A 239 -5.75 -11.44 -5.40
N LYS A 240 -6.04 -10.40 -4.62
CA LYS A 240 -5.04 -9.78 -3.76
C LYS A 240 -4.70 -10.72 -2.61
N ILE A 241 -3.41 -10.84 -2.31
CA ILE A 241 -2.98 -11.33 -1.00
C ILE A 241 -3.54 -10.40 0.08
N PRO A 242 -4.03 -10.89 1.22
CA PRO A 242 -4.43 -10.05 2.35
C PRO A 242 -3.30 -9.13 2.82
N TYR A 243 -3.67 -8.04 3.50
CA TYR A 243 -2.68 -7.12 4.08
C TYR A 243 -1.98 -7.71 5.30
N ASP A 244 -2.75 -8.35 6.19
CA ASP A 244 -2.22 -9.09 7.34
C ASP A 244 -2.69 -10.54 7.20
N THR A 245 -1.99 -11.30 6.35
CA THR A 245 -2.40 -12.66 5.97
C THR A 245 -2.53 -13.60 7.17
N PRO A 246 -1.61 -13.62 8.16
CA PRO A 246 -1.79 -14.45 9.36
C PRO A 246 -3.10 -14.14 10.10
N LYS A 247 -3.41 -12.87 10.35
CA LYS A 247 -4.67 -12.52 11.04
C LYS A 247 -5.90 -12.72 10.17
N TYR A 248 -5.78 -12.57 8.85
CA TYR A 248 -6.85 -12.87 7.90
C TYR A 248 -7.26 -14.35 7.93
N LEU A 249 -6.28 -15.26 8.03
CA LEU A 249 -6.52 -16.71 8.07
C LEU A 249 -7.20 -17.15 9.37
N HIS A 250 -6.90 -16.47 10.48
CA HIS A 250 -7.48 -16.75 11.80
C HIS A 250 -8.65 -15.84 12.20
N ALA A 251 -9.13 -14.96 11.31
CA ALA A 251 -10.23 -14.05 11.60
C ALA A 251 -11.53 -14.82 11.90
N GLU A 252 -12.22 -14.45 12.97
CA GLU A 252 -13.42 -15.16 13.44
C GLU A 252 -14.72 -14.56 12.89
N SER A 253 -14.65 -13.37 12.29
CA SER A 253 -15.79 -12.68 11.71
C SER A 253 -15.52 -12.17 10.29
N ALA A 254 -16.58 -12.03 9.49
CA ALA A 254 -16.49 -11.44 8.15
C ALA A 254 -15.90 -10.01 8.19
N LYS A 255 -16.22 -9.24 9.24
CA LYS A 255 -15.74 -7.88 9.44
C LYS A 255 -14.24 -7.82 9.69
N GLU A 256 -13.73 -8.69 10.57
CA GLU A 256 -12.28 -8.83 10.80
C GLU A 256 -11.57 -9.33 9.54
N LYS A 257 -12.14 -10.31 8.85
CA LYS A 257 -11.58 -10.84 7.61
C LYS A 257 -11.46 -9.76 6.53
N ALA A 258 -12.49 -8.94 6.33
CA ALA A 258 -12.44 -7.78 5.45
C ALA A 258 -11.40 -6.75 5.91
N TYR A 259 -11.30 -6.46 7.22
CA TYR A 259 -10.30 -5.55 7.76
C TYR A 259 -8.88 -6.03 7.43
N TYR A 260 -8.55 -7.29 7.73
CA TYR A 260 -7.23 -7.87 7.47
C TYR A 260 -6.92 -8.06 5.97
N MET A 261 -7.94 -8.15 5.12
CA MET A 261 -7.78 -8.15 3.65
C MET A 261 -7.43 -6.75 3.10
N CYS A 262 -8.00 -5.67 3.64
CA CYS A 262 -7.87 -4.35 3.03
C CYS A 262 -6.48 -3.72 3.21
N HIS A 263 -5.73 -3.57 2.11
CA HIS A 263 -4.43 -2.88 2.11
C HIS A 263 -4.54 -1.37 2.23
N CYS A 264 -5.65 -0.78 1.81
CA CYS A 264 -5.72 0.66 1.57
C CYS A 264 -5.84 1.45 2.88
N PRO A 265 -4.82 2.21 3.30
CA PRO A 265 -4.88 3.01 4.52
C PRO A 265 -5.79 4.25 4.38
N PHE A 266 -6.38 4.49 3.20
CA PHE A 266 -7.46 5.46 3.00
C PHE A 266 -8.85 4.92 3.37
N ALA A 267 -9.02 3.60 3.41
CA ALA A 267 -10.33 2.99 3.59
C ALA A 267 -10.40 1.97 4.73
N ARG A 268 -9.30 1.28 5.04
CA ARG A 268 -9.29 0.14 5.95
C ARG A 268 -9.94 0.41 7.31
N GLU A 269 -9.68 1.56 7.93
CA GLU A 269 -10.25 1.89 9.25
C GLU A 269 -11.78 2.07 9.23
N SER A 270 -12.37 2.42 8.08
CA SER A 270 -13.83 2.52 7.94
C SER A 270 -14.50 1.15 7.97
N ILE A 271 -13.76 0.06 7.75
CA ILE A 271 -14.31 -1.30 7.87
C ILE A 271 -14.63 -1.60 9.33
N LEU A 272 -13.79 -1.17 10.28
CA LEU A 272 -14.05 -1.38 11.70
C LEU A 272 -15.02 -0.35 12.28
N LYS A 273 -14.94 0.90 11.82
CA LYS A 273 -15.69 2.03 12.36
C LYS A 273 -16.98 2.26 11.58
N ASN A 274 -18.13 2.15 12.26
CA ASN A 274 -19.45 2.28 11.61
C ASN A 274 -19.86 3.73 11.29
N ASN A 275 -19.02 4.74 11.57
CA ASN A 275 -19.35 6.16 11.39
C ASN A 275 -18.88 6.77 10.06
N VAL A 276 -18.11 6.03 9.26
CA VAL A 276 -17.60 6.47 7.95
C VAL A 276 -18.00 5.41 6.91
N LYS A 277 -18.59 5.84 5.80
CA LYS A 277 -19.07 4.97 4.72
C LYS A 277 -18.47 5.38 3.38
N ILE A 278 -17.31 4.82 3.08
CA ILE A 278 -16.65 5.01 1.79
C ILE A 278 -17.32 4.14 0.72
N ASP A 279 -17.62 4.72 -0.43
CA ASP A 279 -18.17 3.98 -1.58
C ASP A 279 -17.13 2.95 -2.10
N PRO A 280 -17.49 1.67 -2.27
CA PRO A 280 -16.58 0.63 -2.77
C PRO A 280 -15.96 0.92 -4.14
N LYS A 281 -16.51 1.85 -4.94
CA LYS A 281 -15.85 2.35 -6.15
C LYS A 281 -14.45 2.91 -5.87
N TRP A 282 -14.13 3.34 -4.66
CA TRP A 282 -12.78 3.70 -4.26
C TRP A 282 -11.76 2.58 -4.54
N CYS A 283 -12.18 1.31 -4.49
CA CYS A 283 -11.32 0.17 -4.79
C CYS A 283 -10.83 0.11 -6.25
N TYR A 284 -11.38 0.93 -7.17
CA TYR A 284 -10.79 1.11 -8.50
C TYR A 284 -9.38 1.73 -8.46
N CYS A 285 -9.01 2.45 -7.40
CA CYS A 285 -7.61 2.83 -7.13
C CYS A 285 -6.71 1.60 -7.00
N SER A 286 -7.16 0.58 -6.26
CA SER A 286 -6.46 -0.71 -6.19
C SER A 286 -6.52 -1.48 -7.52
N ALA A 287 -7.55 -1.28 -8.34
CA ALA A 287 -7.63 -1.88 -9.67
C ALA A 287 -6.54 -1.30 -10.59
N GLY A 288 -6.36 0.03 -10.61
CA GLY A 288 -5.28 0.69 -11.32
C GLY A 288 -3.89 0.18 -10.91
N PHE A 289 -3.65 0.02 -9.61
CA PHE A 289 -2.44 -0.62 -9.09
C PHE A 289 -2.28 -2.07 -9.59
N THR A 290 -3.36 -2.85 -9.59
CA THR A 290 -3.33 -4.29 -9.89
C THR A 290 -3.07 -4.56 -11.37
N LYS A 291 -3.58 -3.73 -12.29
CA LYS A 291 -3.40 -3.92 -13.72
C LYS A 291 -2.03 -3.43 -14.23
N LEU A 292 -1.36 -2.53 -13.51
CA LEU A 292 -0.12 -1.90 -13.96
C LEU A 292 0.97 -2.88 -14.44
N PRO A 293 1.29 -3.99 -13.75
CA PRO A 293 2.29 -4.93 -14.25
C PRO A 293 1.92 -5.49 -15.62
N PHE A 294 0.65 -5.78 -15.85
CA PHE A 294 0.12 -6.32 -17.10
C PHE A 294 0.03 -5.24 -18.18
N ASP A 295 -0.30 -3.99 -17.83
CA ASP A 295 -0.23 -2.86 -18.76
C ASP A 295 1.19 -2.62 -19.27
N VAL A 296 2.19 -2.92 -18.45
CA VAL A 296 3.59 -2.85 -18.86
C VAL A 296 3.92 -4.06 -19.72
N VAL A 297 3.69 -5.29 -19.25
CA VAL A 297 4.02 -6.52 -19.97
C VAL A 297 3.40 -6.58 -21.37
N LEU A 298 2.13 -6.18 -21.50
CA LEU A 298 1.39 -6.19 -22.79
C LEU A 298 1.42 -4.84 -23.52
N ASP A 299 2.14 -3.86 -22.98
CA ASP A 299 2.29 -2.50 -23.49
C ASP A 299 0.98 -1.84 -23.93
N THR A 300 -0.09 -2.07 -23.16
CA THR A 300 -1.46 -1.65 -23.46
C THR A 300 -2.12 -1.14 -22.18
N ASP A 301 -2.96 -0.10 -22.27
CA ASP A 301 -3.81 0.32 -21.15
C ASP A 301 -5.01 -0.62 -21.01
N LEU A 302 -4.90 -1.64 -20.15
CA LEU A 302 -5.89 -2.70 -20.05
C LEU A 302 -7.14 -2.25 -19.28
N LYS A 303 -8.30 -2.76 -19.67
CA LYS A 303 -9.56 -2.55 -18.95
C LYS A 303 -9.64 -3.52 -17.79
N ILE A 304 -9.94 -3.01 -16.60
CA ILE A 304 -10.10 -3.82 -15.38
C ILE A 304 -11.48 -3.59 -14.76
N GLU A 305 -12.00 -4.63 -14.12
CA GLU A 305 -13.22 -4.61 -13.31
C GLU A 305 -12.91 -5.10 -11.89
N CYS A 306 -13.49 -4.43 -10.89
CA CYS A 306 -13.45 -4.85 -9.50
C CYS A 306 -14.62 -5.82 -9.23
N LEU A 307 -14.33 -7.11 -9.07
CA LEU A 307 -15.35 -8.15 -8.87
C LEU A 307 -15.76 -8.28 -7.41
N ASN A 308 -14.78 -8.22 -6.50
CA ASN A 308 -14.98 -8.28 -5.06
C ASN A 308 -14.06 -7.28 -4.37
N SER A 309 -14.53 -6.69 -3.27
CA SER A 309 -13.73 -5.80 -2.45
C SER A 309 -14.04 -5.94 -0.97
N ALA A 310 -12.98 -5.98 -0.15
CA ALA A 310 -13.12 -5.95 1.30
C ALA A 310 -13.89 -4.71 1.79
N LEU A 311 -13.79 -3.59 1.08
CA LEU A 311 -14.54 -2.37 1.40
C LEU A 311 -16.06 -2.53 1.20
N ALA A 312 -16.47 -3.39 0.26
CA ALA A 312 -17.88 -3.80 0.10
C ALA A 312 -18.32 -4.89 1.09
N GLY A 313 -17.43 -5.38 1.96
CA GLY A 313 -17.69 -6.47 2.89
C GLY A 313 -17.41 -7.87 2.34
N ASP A 314 -16.82 -7.98 1.15
CA ASP A 314 -16.39 -9.27 0.61
C ASP A 314 -15.21 -9.84 1.42
N PRO A 315 -15.08 -11.18 1.51
CA PRO A 315 -13.93 -11.79 2.17
C PRO A 315 -12.64 -11.68 1.34
N ILE A 316 -12.72 -11.28 0.06
CA ILE A 316 -11.58 -11.17 -0.84
C ILE A 316 -11.62 -9.87 -1.65
N CYS A 317 -10.46 -9.43 -2.14
CA CYS A 317 -10.35 -8.43 -3.19
C CYS A 317 -9.95 -9.14 -4.49
N ARG A 318 -10.85 -9.18 -5.47
CA ARG A 318 -10.65 -9.90 -6.74
C ARG A 318 -10.98 -9.00 -7.92
N PHE A 319 -10.17 -9.09 -8.97
CA PHE A 319 -10.26 -8.26 -10.17
C PHE A 319 -10.25 -9.13 -11.42
N SER A 320 -10.86 -8.62 -12.49
CA SER A 320 -10.67 -9.18 -13.84
C SER A 320 -10.15 -8.14 -14.81
N ILE A 321 -9.09 -8.48 -15.54
CA ILE A 321 -8.54 -7.67 -16.61
C ILE A 321 -8.98 -8.26 -17.95
N SER A 322 -9.59 -7.45 -18.81
CA SER A 322 -9.98 -7.87 -20.16
C SER A 322 -8.79 -7.81 -21.11
N LEU A 323 -8.57 -8.90 -21.85
CA LEU A 323 -7.64 -8.99 -22.97
C LEU A 323 -8.36 -8.89 -24.33
N GLN A 324 -9.63 -8.49 -24.33
CA GLN A 324 -10.37 -8.24 -25.57
C GLN A 324 -9.64 -7.19 -26.40
N ASP A 325 -9.40 -7.51 -27.68
CA ASP A 325 -8.67 -6.69 -28.64
C ASP A 325 -7.18 -6.47 -28.27
N VAL A 326 -6.62 -7.29 -27.38
CA VAL A 326 -5.20 -7.26 -26.98
C VAL A 326 -4.46 -8.44 -27.61
N SER A 327 -3.31 -8.17 -28.23
CA SER A 327 -2.43 -9.22 -28.75
C SER A 327 -1.57 -9.80 -27.62
N TYR A 328 -1.58 -11.12 -27.44
CA TYR A 328 -0.74 -11.82 -26.47
C TYR A 328 -0.33 -13.21 -26.98
N LYS A 329 0.71 -13.80 -26.39
CA LYS A 329 1.21 -15.13 -26.74
C LYS A 329 0.21 -16.19 -26.27
N LYS A 330 -0.37 -16.95 -27.20
CA LYS A 330 -1.31 -18.04 -26.88
C LYS A 330 -0.60 -19.29 -26.43
#